data_AF-A0AAU9EKH9-F1
#
_entry.id   AF-A0AAU9EKH9-F1
#
_cell.length_a   1.000
_cell.length_b   1.000
_cell.length_c   1.000
_cell.angle_alpha   90.00
_cell.angle_beta   90.00
_cell.angle_gamma   90.00
#
_symmetry.space_group_name_H-M   'P 1'
#
loop_
_entity.id
_entity.type
_entity.pdbx_description
1 polymer ?
#
loop_
_entity_poly.entity_id
_entity_poly.type
_entity_poly.pdbx_seq_one_letter_code
_entity_poly.pdbx_strand_id
1 'polypeptide(L)'
;MIFPEDMDKSTKIIASIILIGWATFTAFLIWIAISKNVTSFTAIMAPIVALAGIFISYQQYLVRKMEHKFKLFDKRAEVYSLIKKLMKRTTGTAGKFDREEFSKEYEPIDTSRFLFPPNVRKYFNDFYNAAIDLSFYQESYGIGWLHEEDPEYLVEMKNKIDEEFDKVSKMLESIDKVFDKHLSVHK
;
A
#
# COMPACT_ATOMS: atom_id res chain seq x y z
N MET A 1 36.41 -28.67 -55.47
CA MET A 1 35.42 -28.84 -56.56
C MET A 1 36.00 -29.91 -57.47
N ILE A 2 35.36 -31.07 -57.53
CA ILE A 2 35.89 -32.31 -58.10
C ILE A 2 35.41 -32.35 -59.57
N PHE A 3 36.09 -31.65 -60.47
CA PHE A 3 35.91 -31.86 -61.90
C PHE A 3 37.26 -32.27 -62.49
N PRO A 4 37.30 -33.32 -63.32
CA PRO A 4 38.55 -33.79 -63.90
C PRO A 4 39.17 -32.71 -64.81
N GLU A 5 40.50 -32.62 -64.81
CA GLU A 5 41.24 -31.53 -65.45
C GLU A 5 41.00 -31.45 -66.96
N ASP A 6 40.76 -32.59 -67.60
CA ASP A 6 40.55 -32.79 -69.04
C ASP A 6 39.18 -32.34 -69.56
N MET A 7 38.24 -31.96 -68.69
CA MET A 7 36.89 -31.57 -69.11
C MET A 7 36.87 -30.20 -69.81
N ASP A 8 36.23 -30.12 -70.99
CA ASP A 8 36.08 -28.87 -71.76
C ASP A 8 35.39 -27.75 -70.96
N LYS A 9 35.76 -26.50 -71.26
CA LYS A 9 35.29 -25.31 -70.55
C LYS A 9 33.77 -25.15 -70.63
N SER A 10 33.15 -25.50 -71.77
CA SER A 10 31.70 -25.43 -71.94
C SER A 10 30.98 -26.44 -71.03
N THR A 11 31.51 -27.66 -70.93
CA THR A 11 31.00 -28.73 -70.07
C THR A 11 31.12 -28.37 -68.59
N LYS A 12 32.21 -27.71 -68.18
CA LYS A 12 32.41 -27.21 -66.80
C LYS A 12 31.36 -26.15 -66.42
N ILE A 13 31.00 -25.26 -67.35
CA ILE A 13 29.97 -24.24 -67.13
C ILE A 13 28.60 -24.89 -66.98
N ILE A 14 28.24 -25.80 -67.89
CA ILE A 14 26.95 -26.50 -67.86
C ILE A 14 26.79 -27.32 -66.56
N ALA A 15 27.83 -28.07 -66.17
CA ALA A 15 27.82 -28.84 -64.92
C ALA A 15 27.66 -27.95 -63.68
N SER A 16 28.30 -26.78 -63.66
CA SER A 16 28.18 -25.81 -62.57
C SER A 16 26.77 -25.22 -62.47
N ILE A 17 26.16 -24.88 -63.60
CA ILE A 17 24.78 -24.37 -63.65
C ILE A 17 23.79 -25.43 -63.13
N ILE A 18 23.97 -26.69 -63.52
CA ILE A 18 23.12 -27.80 -63.05
C ILE A 18 23.27 -27.99 -61.54
N LEU A 19 24.50 -27.94 -61.01
CA LEU A 19 24.76 -28.05 -59.57
C LEU A 19 24.13 -26.92 -58.76
N ILE A 20 24.25 -25.68 -59.24
CA ILE A 20 23.63 -24.50 -58.62
C ILE A 20 22.10 -24.61 -58.68
N GLY A 21 21.54 -25.02 -59.82
CA GLY A 21 20.10 -25.26 -59.98
C GLY A 21 19.58 -26.33 -59.02
N TRP A 22 20.32 -27.42 -58.82
CA TRP A 22 19.94 -28.48 -57.91
C TRP A 22 20.05 -28.07 -56.43
N ALA A 23 21.10 -27.32 -56.06
CA ALA A 23 21.28 -26.79 -54.72
C ALA A 23 20.18 -25.77 -54.34
N THR A 24 19.80 -24.89 -55.27
CA THR A 24 18.72 -23.92 -55.04
C THR A 24 17.34 -24.58 -54.94
N PHE A 25 17.07 -25.59 -55.76
CA PHE A 25 15.84 -26.38 -55.70
C PHE A 25 15.70 -27.15 -54.38
N THR A 26 16.76 -27.81 -53.92
CA THR A 26 16.75 -28.54 -52.64
C THR A 26 16.59 -27.59 -51.44
N ALA A 27 17.26 -26.44 -51.45
CA ALA A 27 17.07 -25.40 -50.43
C ALA A 27 15.62 -24.88 -50.39
N PHE A 28 15.00 -24.68 -51.54
CA PHE A 28 13.60 -24.25 -51.65
C PHE A 28 12.63 -25.31 -51.08
N LEU A 29 12.85 -26.61 -51.37
CA LEU A 29 12.04 -27.69 -50.81
C LEU A 29 12.21 -27.81 -49.29
N ILE A 30 13.43 -27.64 -48.77
CA ILE A 30 13.70 -27.61 -47.32
C ILE A 30 12.96 -26.44 -46.66
N TRP A 31 12.98 -25.25 -47.28
CA TRP A 31 12.25 -24.08 -46.77
C TRP A 31 10.72 -24.28 -46.76
N ILE A 32 10.16 -24.92 -47.80
CA ILE A 32 8.73 -25.30 -47.83
C ILE A 32 8.41 -26.30 -46.71
N ALA A 33 9.29 -27.28 -46.47
CA ALA A 33 9.09 -28.27 -45.40
C ALA A 33 9.14 -27.62 -44.01
N ILE A 34 10.08 -26.70 -43.76
CA ILE A 34 10.19 -25.97 -42.49
C ILE A 34 8.96 -25.08 -42.28
N SER A 35 8.55 -24.31 -43.29
CA SER A 35 7.40 -23.40 -43.16
C SER A 35 6.08 -24.10 -42.88
N LYS A 36 5.83 -25.27 -43.48
CA LYS A 36 4.63 -26.10 -43.20
C LYS A 36 4.57 -26.60 -41.75
N ASN A 37 5.72 -26.93 -41.17
CA ASN A 37 5.79 -27.36 -39.77
C ASN A 37 5.57 -26.18 -38.81
N VAL A 38 6.12 -25.00 -39.13
CA VAL A 38 5.94 -23.79 -38.31
C VAL A 38 4.47 -23.40 -38.20
N THR A 39 3.67 -23.49 -39.28
CA THR A 39 2.23 -23.19 -39.21
C THR A 39 1.47 -24.06 -38.21
N SER A 40 1.84 -25.34 -38.09
CA SER A 40 1.16 -26.28 -37.18
C SER A 40 1.52 -26.02 -35.71
N PHE A 41 2.79 -25.70 -35.43
CA PHE A 41 3.22 -25.31 -34.08
C PHE A 41 2.62 -23.97 -33.64
N THR A 42 2.51 -23.01 -34.56
CA THR A 42 1.97 -21.67 -34.25
C THR A 42 0.48 -21.74 -33.87
N ALA A 43 -0.28 -22.64 -34.50
CA ALA A 43 -1.70 -22.84 -34.22
C ALA A 43 -1.99 -23.35 -32.79
N ILE A 44 -1.08 -24.15 -32.21
CA ILE A 44 -1.20 -24.69 -30.85
C ILE A 44 -0.59 -23.73 -29.81
N MET A 45 0.43 -22.96 -30.19
CA MET A 45 1.05 -21.98 -29.29
C MET A 45 0.10 -20.84 -28.91
N ALA A 46 -0.72 -20.36 -29.84
CA ALA A 46 -1.69 -19.29 -29.56
C ALA A 46 -2.65 -19.61 -28.39
N PRO A 47 -3.36 -20.76 -28.36
CA PRO A 47 -4.23 -21.10 -27.23
C PRO A 47 -3.45 -21.37 -25.94
N ILE A 48 -2.24 -21.94 -26.01
CA ILE A 48 -1.39 -22.14 -24.82
C ILE A 48 -1.01 -20.78 -24.19
N VAL A 49 -0.54 -19.83 -25.00
CA VAL A 49 -0.20 -18.49 -24.55
C VAL A 49 -1.43 -17.76 -24.00
N ALA A 50 -2.60 -17.94 -24.62
CA ALA A 50 -3.86 -17.36 -24.12
C ALA A 50 -4.24 -17.92 -22.75
N LEU A 51 -4.17 -19.24 -22.56
CA LEU A 51 -4.44 -19.89 -21.26
C LEU A 51 -3.43 -19.45 -20.20
N ALA A 52 -2.15 -19.37 -20.55
CA ALA A 52 -1.11 -18.85 -19.66
C ALA A 52 -1.39 -17.39 -19.27
N GLY A 53 -1.81 -16.55 -20.22
CA GLY A 53 -2.18 -15.15 -19.96
C GLY A 53 -3.36 -15.00 -19.01
N ILE A 54 -4.40 -15.84 -19.17
CA ILE A 54 -5.55 -15.88 -18.25
C ILE A 54 -5.09 -16.29 -16.85
N PHE A 55 -4.27 -17.33 -16.74
CA PHE A 55 -3.74 -17.80 -15.47
C PHE A 55 -2.89 -16.74 -14.76
N ILE A 56 -1.97 -16.09 -15.47
CA ILE A 56 -1.12 -15.03 -14.92
C ILE A 56 -1.98 -13.85 -14.46
N SER A 57 -2.96 -13.43 -15.27
CA SER A 57 -3.87 -12.33 -14.92
C SER A 57 -4.68 -12.64 -13.66
N TYR A 58 -5.14 -13.89 -13.50
CA TYR A 58 -5.83 -14.34 -12.30
C TYR A 58 -4.91 -14.29 -11.06
N GLN A 59 -3.66 -14.75 -11.19
CA GLN A 59 -2.68 -14.65 -10.10
C GLN A 59 -2.38 -13.19 -9.72
N GLN A 60 -2.20 -12.31 -10.71
CA GLN A 60 -2.00 -10.87 -10.47
C GLN A 60 -3.20 -10.23 -9.76
N TYR A 61 -4.43 -10.64 -10.11
CA TYR A 61 -5.64 -10.18 -9.42
C TYR A 61 -5.64 -10.59 -7.95
N LEU A 62 -5.29 -11.85 -7.64
CA LEU A 62 -5.21 -12.33 -6.26
C LEU A 62 -4.15 -11.57 -5.44
N VAL A 63 -2.96 -11.35 -6.02
CA VAL A 63 -1.89 -10.57 -5.39
C VAL A 63 -2.34 -9.14 -5.10
N ARG A 64 -2.90 -8.44 -6.09
CA ARG A 64 -3.39 -7.06 -5.91
C ARG A 64 -4.50 -6.96 -4.85
N LYS A 65 -5.36 -7.98 -4.76
CA LYS A 65 -6.39 -8.05 -3.72
C LYS A 65 -5.78 -8.17 -2.32
N MET A 66 -4.73 -8.99 -2.16
CA MET A 66 -4.00 -9.11 -0.89
C MET A 66 -3.22 -7.83 -0.57
N GLU A 67 -2.54 -7.24 -1.54
CA GLU A 67 -1.83 -5.96 -1.38
C GLU A 67 -2.78 -4.83 -0.94
N HIS A 68 -3.99 -4.77 -1.49
CA HIS A 68 -4.97 -3.77 -1.08
C HIS A 68 -5.38 -3.94 0.40
N LYS A 69 -5.57 -5.19 0.84
CA LYS A 69 -5.85 -5.48 2.26
C LYS A 69 -4.67 -5.06 3.16
N PHE A 70 -3.45 -5.39 2.75
CA PHE A 70 -2.24 -5.05 3.50
C PHE A 70 -2.02 -3.53 3.59
N LYS A 71 -2.16 -2.80 2.46
CA LYS A 71 -2.08 -1.33 2.44
C LYS A 71 -3.13 -0.67 3.34
N LEU A 72 -4.35 -1.21 3.37
CA LEU A 72 -5.40 -0.71 4.26
C LEU A 72 -5.06 -0.96 5.74
N PHE A 73 -4.50 -2.13 6.04
CA PHE A 73 -4.02 -2.46 7.37
C PHE A 73 -2.88 -1.54 7.81
N ASP A 74 -1.85 -1.36 6.98
CA ASP A 74 -0.72 -0.47 7.27
C ASP A 74 -1.19 0.96 7.56
N LYS A 75 -2.12 1.48 6.75
CA LYS A 75 -2.69 2.81 6.95
C LYS A 75 -3.47 2.93 8.26
N ARG A 76 -4.23 1.90 8.64
CA ARG A 76 -4.92 1.87 9.94
C ARG A 76 -3.96 1.78 11.12
N ALA A 77 -2.89 0.99 10.98
CA ALA A 77 -1.85 0.84 11.99
C ALA A 77 -1.05 2.14 12.19
N GLU A 78 -0.73 2.83 11.09
CA GLU A 78 -0.10 4.16 11.09
C GLU A 78 -0.95 5.15 11.89
N VAL A 79 -2.23 5.28 11.57
CA VAL A 79 -3.14 6.20 12.27
C VAL A 79 -3.31 5.82 13.75
N TYR A 80 -3.47 4.53 14.05
CA TYR A 80 -3.50 4.04 15.44
C TYR A 80 -2.24 4.46 16.21
N SER A 81 -1.06 4.31 15.60
CA SER A 81 0.20 4.70 16.23
C SER A 81 0.28 6.20 16.51
N LEU A 82 -0.21 7.03 15.59
CA LEU A 82 -0.29 8.49 15.74
C LEU A 82 -1.21 8.86 16.89
N ILE A 83 -2.39 8.25 16.97
CA ILE A 83 -3.35 8.52 18.06
C ILE A 83 -2.78 8.09 19.40
N LYS A 84 -2.16 6.91 19.48
CA LYS A 84 -1.55 6.43 20.72
C LYS A 84 -0.40 7.35 21.16
N LYS A 85 0.38 7.88 20.21
CA LYS A 85 1.42 8.87 20.47
C LYS A 85 0.80 10.18 20.99
N LEU A 86 -0.25 10.67 20.35
CA LEU A 86 -0.98 11.88 20.72
C LEU A 86 -1.57 11.75 22.14
N MET A 87 -2.27 10.66 22.43
CA MET A 87 -2.81 10.36 23.77
C MET A 87 -1.72 10.30 24.83
N LYS A 88 -0.63 9.56 24.58
CA LYS A 88 0.50 9.46 25.52
C LYS A 88 1.13 10.81 25.80
N ARG A 89 1.18 11.69 24.82
CA ARG A 89 1.68 13.05 24.99
C ARG A 89 0.75 13.86 25.88
N THR A 90 -0.56 13.82 25.61
CA THR A 90 -1.58 14.49 26.41
C THR A 90 -1.56 14.01 27.87
N THR A 91 -1.36 12.71 28.13
CA THR A 91 -1.30 12.17 29.50
C THR A 91 0.07 12.28 30.16
N GLY A 92 1.15 12.24 29.38
CA GLY A 92 2.52 12.09 29.88
C GLY A 92 3.31 13.39 30.03
N THR A 93 2.92 14.46 29.34
CA THR A 93 3.54 15.76 29.56
C THR A 93 2.85 16.48 30.71
N ALA A 94 3.61 16.76 31.77
CA ALA A 94 3.18 17.55 32.91
C ALA A 94 2.99 19.04 32.51
N GLY A 95 1.97 19.33 31.70
CA GLY A 95 1.36 20.66 31.64
C GLY A 95 1.75 21.59 30.48
N LYS A 96 2.27 21.10 29.35
CA LYS A 96 2.38 21.94 28.13
C LYS A 96 1.70 21.30 26.94
N PHE A 97 0.41 21.52 26.84
CA PHE A 97 -0.36 21.29 25.63
C PHE A 97 -0.04 22.41 24.63
N ASP A 98 0.61 22.08 23.52
CA ASP A 98 0.79 23.00 22.41
C ASP A 98 -0.34 22.77 21.41
N ARG A 99 -1.25 23.76 21.28
CA ARG A 99 -2.41 23.67 20.40
C ARG A 99 -2.02 23.61 18.92
N GLU A 100 -0.96 24.30 18.50
CA GLU A 100 -0.51 24.25 17.11
C GLU A 100 0.06 22.87 16.78
N GLU A 101 0.88 22.33 17.68
CA GLU A 101 1.48 21.01 17.49
C GLU A 101 0.41 19.92 17.53
N PHE A 102 -0.56 20.02 18.45
CA PHE A 102 -1.70 19.12 18.51
C PHE A 102 -2.53 19.16 17.22
N SER A 103 -2.80 20.35 16.67
CA SER A 103 -3.53 20.49 15.41
C SER A 103 -2.78 19.85 14.24
N LYS A 104 -1.45 20.03 14.17
CA LYS A 104 -0.61 19.41 13.13
C LYS A 104 -0.59 17.88 13.24
N GLU A 105 -0.54 17.35 14.46
CA GLU A 105 -0.59 15.90 14.70
C GLU A 105 -2.00 15.31 14.45
N TYR A 106 -3.06 16.11 14.58
CA TYR A 106 -4.45 15.69 14.37
C TYR A 106 -4.89 15.66 12.90
N GLU A 107 -4.37 16.53 12.05
CA GLU A 107 -4.70 16.57 10.61
C GLU A 107 -4.61 15.21 9.88
N PRO A 108 -3.53 14.41 10.00
CA PRO A 108 -3.46 13.08 9.38
C PRO A 108 -4.49 12.09 9.94
N ILE A 109 -4.93 12.27 11.19
CA ILE A 109 -5.95 11.43 11.84
C ILE A 109 -7.33 11.76 11.24
N ASP A 110 -7.66 13.05 11.08
CA ASP A 110 -8.94 13.49 10.53
C ASP A 110 -9.07 13.16 9.04
N THR A 111 -8.01 13.37 8.25
CA THR A 111 -8.00 12.99 6.84
C THR A 111 -8.15 11.47 6.65
N SER A 112 -7.69 10.66 7.60
CA SER A 112 -7.81 9.20 7.58
C SER A 112 -9.11 8.67 8.18
N ARG A 113 -10.01 9.56 8.65
CA ARG A 113 -11.22 9.20 9.38
C ARG A 113 -12.16 8.29 8.59
N PHE A 114 -12.16 8.40 7.26
CA PHE A 114 -12.97 7.55 6.38
C PHE A 114 -12.53 6.06 6.38
N LEU A 115 -11.30 5.76 6.78
CA LEU A 115 -10.77 4.39 6.86
C LEU A 115 -11.36 3.58 8.03
N PHE A 116 -12.00 4.27 8.97
CA PHE A 116 -12.47 3.73 10.23
C PHE A 116 -14.00 3.68 10.30
N PRO A 117 -14.56 2.65 10.97
CA PRO A 117 -15.99 2.55 11.19
C PRO A 117 -16.50 3.61 12.18
N PRO A 118 -17.82 3.88 12.20
CA PRO A 118 -18.41 4.96 13.00
C PRO A 118 -18.06 4.93 14.48
N ASN A 119 -17.92 3.75 15.09
CA ASN A 119 -17.57 3.61 16.50
C ASN A 119 -16.15 4.10 16.81
N VAL A 120 -15.18 3.79 15.95
CA VAL A 120 -13.79 4.26 16.09
C VAL A 120 -13.71 5.76 15.81
N ARG A 121 -14.45 6.25 14.81
CA ARG A 121 -14.57 7.69 14.54
C ARG A 121 -15.16 8.47 15.71
N LYS A 122 -16.16 7.91 16.38
CA LYS A 122 -16.76 8.50 17.58
C LYS A 122 -15.73 8.54 18.70
N TYR A 123 -15.03 7.44 18.93
CA TYR A 123 -13.97 7.34 19.93
C TYR A 123 -12.89 8.42 19.77
N PHE A 124 -12.45 8.71 18.54
CA PHE A 124 -11.50 9.79 18.31
C PHE A 124 -12.06 11.17 18.58
N ASN A 125 -13.31 11.42 18.18
CA ASN A 125 -13.96 12.69 18.48
C ASN A 125 -14.09 12.90 19.98
N ASP A 126 -14.49 11.86 20.71
CA ASP A 126 -14.62 11.92 22.17
C ASP A 126 -13.26 12.21 22.82
N PHE A 127 -12.17 11.60 22.33
CA PHE A 127 -10.80 11.86 22.81
C PHE A 127 -10.34 13.27 22.45
N TYR A 128 -10.55 13.70 21.22
CA TYR A 128 -10.15 15.03 20.73
C TYR A 128 -10.82 16.13 21.56
N ASN A 129 -12.12 16.00 21.81
CA ASN A 129 -12.87 16.94 22.64
C ASN A 129 -12.31 16.96 24.08
N ALA A 130 -12.11 15.78 24.69
CA ALA A 130 -11.53 15.69 26.02
C ALA A 130 -10.12 16.30 26.11
N ALA A 131 -9.30 16.12 25.07
CA ALA A 131 -7.96 16.71 25.01
C ALA A 131 -8.00 18.24 24.87
N ILE A 132 -8.95 18.78 24.10
CA ILE A 132 -9.19 20.22 24.00
C ILE A 132 -9.69 20.80 25.33
N ASP A 133 -10.66 20.14 25.95
CA ASP A 133 -11.22 20.57 27.23
C ASP A 133 -10.13 20.58 28.31
N LEU A 134 -9.32 19.52 28.38
CA LEU A 134 -8.15 19.45 29.26
C LEU A 134 -7.17 20.59 29.02
N SER A 135 -6.83 20.88 27.75
CA SER A 135 -5.97 22.02 27.39
C SER A 135 -6.56 23.34 27.85
N PHE A 136 -7.87 23.54 27.63
CA PHE A 136 -8.57 24.75 27.99
C PHE A 136 -8.55 24.97 29.51
N TYR A 137 -8.81 23.92 30.30
CA TYR A 137 -8.75 24.02 31.76
C TYR A 137 -7.33 24.21 32.28
N GLN A 138 -6.33 23.57 31.68
CA GLN A 138 -4.92 23.79 32.04
C GLN A 138 -4.49 25.24 31.78
N GLU A 139 -4.87 25.81 30.64
CA GLU A 139 -4.62 27.21 30.31
C GLU A 139 -5.36 28.14 31.27
N SER A 140 -6.65 27.86 31.53
CA SER A 140 -7.48 28.63 32.47
C SER A 140 -6.94 28.59 33.90
N TYR A 141 -6.41 27.45 34.35
CA TYR A 141 -5.75 27.30 35.65
C TYR A 141 -4.41 28.05 35.69
N GLY A 142 -3.64 28.02 34.59
CA GLY A 142 -2.40 28.79 34.43
C GLY A 142 -2.62 30.31 34.36
N ILE A 143 -3.77 30.77 33.87
CA ILE A 143 -4.19 32.18 33.90
C ILE A 143 -4.81 32.53 35.27
N GLY A 144 -5.38 31.54 35.97
CA GLY A 144 -5.98 31.66 37.30
C GLY A 144 -5.07 32.25 38.38
N TRP A 145 -3.75 32.27 38.18
CA TRP A 145 -2.82 33.06 39.00
C TRP A 145 -3.15 34.57 39.01
N LEU A 146 -3.89 35.08 38.03
CA LEU A 146 -4.41 36.46 38.01
C LEU A 146 -5.69 36.63 38.86
N HIS A 147 -6.30 35.52 39.30
CA HIS A 147 -7.49 35.44 40.15
C HIS A 147 -7.13 34.90 41.55
N GLU A 148 -5.98 35.30 42.09
CA GLU A 148 -5.50 34.86 43.41
C GLU A 148 -6.49 35.17 44.56
N GLU A 149 -7.43 36.08 44.32
CA GLU A 149 -8.51 36.45 45.24
C GLU A 149 -9.69 35.46 45.28
N ASP A 150 -9.79 34.51 44.34
CA ASP A 150 -10.86 33.51 44.27
C ASP A 150 -10.33 32.07 44.35
N PRO A 151 -10.11 31.54 45.57
CA PRO A 151 -9.64 30.16 45.76
C PRO A 151 -10.68 29.11 45.35
N GLU A 152 -11.97 29.43 45.30
CA GLU A 152 -13.01 28.48 44.85
C GLU A 152 -12.87 28.20 43.36
N TYR A 153 -12.58 29.22 42.55
CA TYR A 153 -12.30 29.08 41.12
C TYR A 153 -11.11 28.15 40.84
N LEU A 154 -10.01 28.29 41.58
CA LEU A 154 -8.82 27.44 41.41
C LEU A 154 -9.11 25.97 41.75
N VAL A 155 -9.89 25.72 42.80
CA VAL A 155 -10.34 24.36 43.16
C VAL A 155 -11.25 23.78 42.08
N GLU A 156 -12.19 24.57 41.55
CA GLU A 156 -13.07 24.13 40.46
C GLU A 156 -12.27 23.74 39.21
N MET A 157 -11.35 24.59 38.76
CA MET A 157 -10.53 24.31 37.58
C MET A 157 -9.64 23.08 37.78
N LYS A 158 -9.05 22.92 38.96
CA LYS A 158 -8.26 21.72 39.27
C LYS A 158 -9.11 20.44 39.19
N ASN A 159 -10.32 20.45 39.76
CA ASN A 159 -11.21 19.31 39.70
C ASN A 159 -11.58 18.95 38.24
N LYS A 160 -11.82 19.95 37.39
CA LYS A 160 -12.08 19.73 35.95
C LYS A 160 -10.87 19.18 35.20
N ILE A 161 -9.67 19.64 35.54
CA ILE A 161 -8.42 19.07 35.00
C ILE A 161 -8.31 17.60 35.39
N ASP A 162 -8.50 17.27 36.67
CA ASP A 162 -8.41 15.89 37.17
C ASP A 162 -9.47 14.98 36.52
N GLU A 163 -10.70 15.48 36.33
CA GLU A 163 -11.79 14.75 35.65
C GLU A 163 -11.47 14.46 34.18
N GLU A 164 -11.08 15.47 33.40
CA GLU A 164 -10.76 15.28 31.98
C GLU A 164 -9.47 14.46 31.80
N PHE A 165 -8.50 14.58 32.71
CA PHE A 165 -7.29 13.75 32.71
C PHE A 165 -7.62 12.27 32.96
N ASP A 166 -8.47 11.95 33.94
CA ASP A 166 -8.94 10.59 34.20
C ASP A 166 -9.70 10.01 33.00
N LYS A 167 -10.56 10.81 32.37
CA LYS A 167 -11.27 10.44 31.14
C LYS A 167 -10.32 10.12 29.99
N VAL A 168 -9.35 10.98 29.71
CA VAL A 168 -8.33 10.73 28.68
C VAL A 168 -7.49 9.50 29.01
N SER A 169 -7.14 9.29 30.29
CA SER A 169 -6.37 8.13 30.74
C SER A 169 -7.12 6.81 30.52
N LYS A 170 -8.41 6.76 30.88
CA LYS A 170 -9.29 5.61 30.59
C LYS A 170 -9.42 5.33 29.09
N MET A 171 -9.43 6.37 28.26
CA MET A 171 -9.40 6.21 26.80
C MET A 171 -8.05 5.69 26.31
N LEU A 172 -6.94 6.10 26.90
CA LEU A 172 -5.64 5.52 26.55
C LEU A 172 -5.57 4.02 26.91
N GLU A 173 -6.15 3.61 28.03
CA GLU A 173 -6.19 2.20 28.45
C GLU A 173 -7.10 1.33 27.55
N SER A 174 -8.21 1.90 27.07
CA SER A 174 -9.18 1.16 26.26
C SER A 174 -8.94 1.22 24.75
N ILE A 175 -7.97 2.02 24.27
CA ILE A 175 -7.70 2.17 22.84
C ILE A 175 -7.37 0.84 22.17
N ASP A 176 -6.58 -0.01 22.82
CA ASP A 176 -6.16 -1.30 22.25
C ASP A 176 -7.38 -2.19 22.02
N LYS A 177 -8.34 -2.21 22.95
CA LYS A 177 -9.61 -2.95 22.82
C LYS A 177 -10.50 -2.41 21.71
N VAL A 178 -10.55 -1.09 21.52
CA VAL A 178 -11.35 -0.46 20.46
C VAL A 178 -10.80 -0.81 19.08
N PHE A 179 -9.47 -0.86 18.94
CA PHE A 179 -8.79 -1.10 17.67
C PHE A 179 -8.52 -2.56 17.33
N ASP A 180 -8.41 -3.45 18.32
CA ASP A 180 -8.12 -4.87 18.11
C ASP A 180 -9.10 -5.50 17.10
N LYS A 181 -10.38 -5.12 17.17
CA LYS A 181 -11.42 -5.57 16.24
C LYS A 181 -11.17 -5.16 14.77
N HIS A 182 -10.38 -4.12 14.53
CA HIS A 182 -10.16 -3.48 13.22
C HIS A 182 -8.74 -3.60 12.69
N LEU A 183 -7.79 -3.99 13.54
CA LEU A 183 -6.39 -4.30 13.20
C LEU A 183 -6.18 -5.79 12.85
N SER A 184 -7.23 -6.61 12.77
CA SER A 184 -7.09 -8.00 12.33
C SER A 184 -6.95 -8.09 10.80
N VAL A 185 -5.81 -8.59 10.28
CA VAL A 185 -5.57 -8.82 8.84
C VAL A 185 -6.48 -9.94 8.27
N HIS A 186 -6.98 -10.83 9.13
CA HIS A 186 -7.68 -12.05 8.73
C HIS A 186 -9.19 -11.93 8.45
N LYS A 187 -9.73 -10.71 8.29
CA LYS A 187 -11.13 -10.49 7.85
C LYS A 187 -11.19 -10.24 6.34
#